data_AF-A0A930SRJ6-F1
#
_entry.id   AF-A0A930SRJ6-F1
#
_cell.length_a   1.000
_cell.length_b   1.000
_cell.length_c   1.000
_cell.angle_alpha   90.00
_cell.angle_beta   90.00
_cell.angle_gamma   90.00
#
_symmetry.space_group_name_H-M   'P 1'
#
loop_
_entity.id
_entity.type
_entity.pdbx_description
1 polymer ?
#
loop_
_entity_poly.entity_id
_entity_poly.type
_entity_poly.pdbx_seq_one_letter_code
_entity_poly.pdbx_strand_id
1 'polypeptide(L)'
;MNQVKTVALLGLLSGLLITITYTVLGGTLGAVSGITFAALMNLGAWYYSDRIALAAYQAQPVSEHQAPDLHRIVARLSQRAGIPKPAVYLIPNPGANAFATGRDPEHAAVAVTTGLLQILPGDELEGVIAHELTHILSRDTLTQAVAATIAGAISFLAQMLSYALWFGGGNRDDDGPSPLALLATVLLAPVAATVIQLGISRTREFAADAGAAKLTGNPQALARALKRLEAIAHRTPMDGNPAFEPLMIVNAMPKKFVSSLFSTHPSTEQRVARLLAMETPPNTLFGL
;
A
#
# COMPACT_ATOMS: atom_id res chain seq x y z
N MET A 1 10.25 -12.27 11.62
CA MET A 1 9.95 -10.92 12.17
C MET A 1 8.72 -10.27 11.53
N ASN A 2 8.44 -10.47 10.23
CA ASN A 2 7.29 -9.83 9.55
C ASN A 2 5.91 -10.39 9.95
N GLN A 3 5.77 -11.68 10.25
CA GLN A 3 4.45 -12.26 10.58
C GLN A 3 3.86 -11.75 11.90
N VAL A 4 4.68 -11.59 12.95
CA VAL A 4 4.22 -11.01 14.24
C VAL A 4 3.69 -9.59 14.02
N LYS A 5 4.41 -8.79 13.21
CA LYS A 5 3.97 -7.44 12.84
C LYS A 5 2.67 -7.47 12.04
N THR A 6 2.52 -8.37 11.06
CA THR A 6 1.26 -8.56 10.31
C THR A 6 0.10 -8.94 11.23
N VAL A 7 0.29 -9.90 12.12
CA VAL A 7 -0.77 -10.31 13.07
C VAL A 7 -1.14 -9.16 13.99
N ALA A 8 -0.15 -8.41 14.50
CA ALA A 8 -0.40 -7.22 15.31
C ALA A 8 -1.16 -6.14 14.51
N LEU A 9 -0.80 -5.90 13.25
CA LEU A 9 -1.49 -4.94 12.38
C LEU A 9 -2.98 -5.27 12.22
N LEU A 10 -3.25 -6.51 11.78
CA LEU A 10 -4.61 -6.96 11.51
C LEU A 10 -5.42 -7.05 12.80
N GLY A 11 -4.80 -7.47 13.90
CA GLY A 11 -5.40 -7.47 15.23
C GLY A 11 -5.77 -6.07 15.71
N LEU A 12 -4.88 -5.09 15.55
CA LEU A 12 -5.14 -3.70 15.94
C LEU A 12 -6.24 -3.06 15.08
N LEU A 13 -6.21 -3.26 13.76
CA LEU A 13 -7.25 -2.74 12.86
C LEU A 13 -8.62 -3.40 13.13
N SER A 14 -8.63 -4.71 13.40
CA SER A 14 -9.85 -5.43 13.76
C SER A 14 -10.39 -4.99 15.12
N GLY A 15 -9.51 -4.80 16.11
CA GLY A 15 -9.88 -4.27 17.42
C GLY A 15 -10.43 -2.85 17.35
N LEU A 16 -9.84 -2.00 16.51
CA LEU A 16 -10.38 -0.66 16.23
C LEU A 16 -11.79 -0.74 15.63
N LEU A 17 -12.00 -1.61 14.63
CA LEU A 17 -13.31 -1.80 14.03
C LEU A 17 -14.36 -2.29 15.04
N ILE A 18 -13.99 -3.26 15.88
CA ILE A 18 -14.86 -3.77 16.96
C ILE A 18 -15.21 -2.63 17.92
N THR A 19 -14.22 -1.82 18.32
CA THR A 19 -14.43 -0.66 19.20
C THR A 19 -15.41 0.33 18.60
N ILE A 20 -15.27 0.65 17.31
CA ILE A 20 -16.21 1.52 16.58
C ILE A 20 -17.61 0.94 16.65
N THR A 21 -17.80 -0.32 16.25
CA THR A 21 -19.14 -0.94 16.24
C THR A 21 -19.75 -1.08 17.64
N TYR A 22 -18.94 -1.33 18.66
CA TYR A 22 -19.37 -1.34 20.06
C TYR A 22 -19.89 0.03 20.49
N THR A 23 -19.17 1.11 20.14
CA THR A 23 -19.59 2.46 20.48
C THR A 23 -20.82 2.92 19.71
N VAL A 24 -20.99 2.49 18.46
CA VAL A 24 -22.08 2.95 17.58
C VAL A 24 -23.37 2.15 17.77
N LEU A 25 -23.28 0.84 17.97
CA LEU A 25 -24.46 -0.04 18.08
C LEU A 25 -24.78 -0.40 19.55
N GLY A 26 -23.84 -0.17 20.47
CA GLY A 26 -24.01 -0.43 21.89
C GLY A 26 -23.84 -1.89 22.30
N GLY A 27 -23.22 -2.09 23.47
CA GLY A 27 -23.21 -3.36 24.22
C GLY A 27 -22.74 -4.59 23.44
N THR A 28 -23.29 -5.76 23.81
CA THR A 28 -22.92 -7.06 23.23
C THR A 28 -23.24 -7.14 21.74
N LEU A 29 -24.34 -6.51 21.30
CA LEU A 29 -24.74 -6.50 19.89
C LEU A 29 -23.68 -5.81 19.02
N GLY A 30 -23.18 -4.65 19.45
CA GLY A 30 -22.10 -3.95 18.76
C GLY A 30 -20.81 -4.75 18.73
N ALA A 31 -20.42 -5.38 19.85
CA ALA A 31 -19.22 -6.22 19.91
C ALA A 31 -19.30 -7.43 18.96
N VAL A 32 -20.42 -8.18 18.98
CA VAL A 32 -20.62 -9.36 18.10
C VAL A 32 -20.68 -8.95 16.63
N SER A 33 -21.35 -7.83 16.32
CA SER A 33 -21.39 -7.28 14.96
C SER A 33 -20.00 -6.88 14.49
N GLY A 34 -19.21 -6.23 15.34
CA GLY A 34 -17.81 -5.87 15.07
C GLY A 34 -16.93 -7.07 14.77
N ILE A 35 -17.01 -8.11 15.59
CA ILE A 35 -16.24 -9.35 15.39
C ILE A 35 -16.63 -10.00 14.06
N THR A 36 -17.93 -10.10 13.80
CA THR A 36 -18.45 -10.70 12.56
C THR A 36 -17.98 -9.91 11.35
N PHE A 37 -18.11 -8.58 11.40
CA PHE A 37 -17.68 -7.71 10.31
C PHE A 37 -16.16 -7.75 10.11
N ALA A 38 -15.37 -7.72 11.18
CA ALA A 38 -13.92 -7.86 11.10
C ALA A 38 -13.51 -9.21 10.48
N ALA A 39 -14.15 -10.32 10.88
CA ALA A 39 -13.88 -11.64 10.33
C ALA A 39 -14.22 -11.68 8.83
N LEU A 40 -15.42 -11.22 8.44
CA LEU A 40 -15.84 -11.15 7.04
C LEU A 40 -14.91 -10.28 6.20
N MET A 41 -14.50 -9.11 6.71
CA MET A 41 -13.61 -8.20 6.02
C MET A 41 -12.19 -8.77 5.88
N ASN A 42 -11.65 -9.42 6.91
CA ASN A 42 -10.34 -10.07 6.81
C ASN A 42 -10.36 -11.23 5.80
N LEU A 43 -11.39 -12.10 5.84
CA LEU A 43 -11.54 -13.21 4.90
C LEU A 43 -11.80 -12.73 3.47
N GLY A 44 -12.69 -11.74 3.32
CA GLY A 44 -13.00 -11.13 2.04
C GLY A 44 -11.79 -10.42 1.44
N ALA A 45 -11.07 -9.63 2.24
CA ALA A 45 -9.83 -9.01 1.78
C ALA A 45 -8.78 -10.06 1.43
N TRP A 46 -8.62 -11.13 2.21
CA TRP A 46 -7.66 -12.19 1.87
C TRP A 46 -7.92 -12.84 0.49
N TYR A 47 -9.19 -12.98 0.10
CA TYR A 47 -9.56 -13.62 -1.17
C TYR A 47 -9.71 -12.65 -2.35
N TYR A 48 -10.05 -11.38 -2.08
CA TYR A 48 -10.41 -10.41 -3.12
C TYR A 48 -9.57 -9.13 -3.14
N SER A 49 -8.56 -8.98 -2.26
CA SER A 49 -7.80 -7.73 -2.14
C SER A 49 -7.07 -7.34 -3.42
N ASP A 50 -6.64 -8.32 -4.21
CA ASP A 50 -6.06 -8.11 -5.54
C ASP A 50 -7.05 -7.44 -6.48
N ARG A 51 -8.26 -7.96 -6.58
CA ARG A 51 -9.33 -7.41 -7.42
C ARG A 51 -9.77 -6.04 -6.93
N ILE A 52 -9.86 -5.85 -5.61
CA ILE A 52 -10.22 -4.56 -5.01
C ILE A 52 -9.16 -3.51 -5.35
N ALA A 53 -7.87 -3.82 -5.16
CA ALA A 53 -6.78 -2.90 -5.47
C ALA A 53 -6.72 -2.56 -6.98
N LEU A 54 -6.83 -3.57 -7.84
CA LEU A 54 -6.84 -3.38 -9.29
C LEU A 54 -8.04 -2.54 -9.74
N ALA A 55 -9.23 -2.80 -9.20
CA ALA A 55 -10.44 -2.04 -9.51
C ALA A 55 -10.36 -0.60 -9.01
N ALA A 56 -9.79 -0.37 -7.82
CA ALA A 56 -9.62 0.97 -7.26
C ALA A 56 -8.79 1.89 -8.17
N TYR A 57 -7.84 1.32 -8.91
CA TYR A 57 -7.02 2.04 -9.88
C TYR A 57 -7.47 1.86 -11.34
N GLN A 58 -8.62 1.22 -11.59
CA GLN A 58 -9.11 0.93 -12.94
C GLN A 58 -8.07 0.22 -13.82
N ALA A 59 -7.30 -0.69 -13.21
CA ALA A 59 -6.24 -1.42 -13.87
C ALA A 59 -6.81 -2.38 -14.93
N GLN A 60 -6.25 -2.34 -16.14
CA GLN A 60 -6.68 -3.16 -17.26
C GLN A 60 -5.60 -4.21 -17.58
N PRO A 61 -5.96 -5.48 -17.79
CA PRO A 61 -4.98 -6.50 -18.16
C PRO A 61 -4.35 -6.11 -19.50
N VAL A 62 -3.03 -6.20 -19.58
CA VAL A 62 -2.28 -5.90 -20.80
C VAL A 62 -1.68 -7.19 -21.35
N SER A 63 -1.72 -7.34 -22.67
CA SER A 63 -1.14 -8.48 -23.37
C SER A 63 0.32 -8.24 -23.75
N GLU A 64 1.06 -9.31 -24.03
CA GLU A 64 2.46 -9.23 -24.47
C GLU A 64 2.62 -8.42 -25.78
N HIS A 65 1.60 -8.41 -26.64
CA HIS A 65 1.62 -7.61 -27.86
C HIS A 65 1.45 -6.11 -27.60
N GLN A 66 0.71 -5.74 -26.55
CA GLN A 66 0.45 -4.35 -26.20
C GLN A 66 1.60 -3.71 -25.40
N ALA A 67 2.28 -4.48 -24.56
CA ALA A 67 3.41 -4.00 -23.75
C ALA A 67 4.58 -5.03 -23.70
N PRO A 68 5.23 -5.32 -24.83
CA PRO A 68 6.21 -6.40 -24.93
C PRO A 68 7.40 -6.21 -23.98
N ASP A 69 7.89 -4.99 -23.83
CA ASP A 69 9.03 -4.69 -22.96
C ASP A 69 8.69 -4.89 -21.48
N LEU A 70 7.51 -4.47 -21.04
CA LEU A 70 7.05 -4.69 -19.67
C LEU A 70 6.92 -6.19 -19.38
N HIS A 71 6.27 -6.94 -20.27
CA HIS A 71 6.13 -8.39 -20.12
C HIS A 71 7.49 -9.11 -20.10
N ARG A 72 8.47 -8.65 -20.89
CA ARG A 72 9.83 -9.20 -20.91
C ARG A 72 10.58 -8.93 -19.60
N ILE A 73 10.49 -7.70 -19.07
CA ILE A 73 11.08 -7.34 -17.78
C ILE A 73 10.48 -8.21 -16.67
N VAL A 74 9.14 -8.26 -16.57
CA VAL A 74 8.44 -9.04 -15.54
C VAL A 74 8.81 -10.52 -15.65
N ALA A 75 8.80 -11.10 -16.85
CA ALA A 75 9.13 -12.51 -17.05
C ALA A 75 10.58 -12.83 -16.63
N ARG A 76 11.55 -12.03 -17.06
CA ARG A 76 12.97 -12.22 -16.72
C ARG A 76 13.21 -12.10 -15.22
N LEU A 77 12.64 -11.09 -14.57
CA LEU A 77 12.80 -10.90 -13.13
C LEU A 77 12.09 -12.01 -12.34
N SER A 78 10.90 -12.44 -12.78
CA SER A 78 10.18 -13.57 -12.15
C SER A 78 10.98 -14.86 -12.24
N GLN A 79 11.61 -15.12 -13.40
CA GLN A 79 12.51 -16.26 -13.58
C GLN A 79 13.71 -16.20 -12.63
N ARG A 80 14.37 -15.04 -12.51
CA ARG A 80 15.49 -14.85 -11.56
C ARG A 80 15.06 -15.00 -10.11
N ALA A 81 13.84 -14.57 -9.79
CA ALA A 81 13.24 -14.66 -8.47
C ALA A 81 12.74 -16.07 -8.12
N GLY A 82 12.63 -16.96 -9.11
CA GLY A 82 12.09 -18.32 -8.91
C GLY A 82 10.59 -18.33 -8.63
N ILE A 83 9.82 -17.37 -9.16
CA ILE A 83 8.37 -17.29 -9.00
C ILE A 83 7.65 -17.36 -10.35
N PRO A 84 6.37 -17.81 -10.37
CA PRO A 84 5.53 -17.68 -11.55
C PRO A 84 5.45 -16.22 -12.00
N LYS A 85 5.36 -16.00 -13.31
CA LYS A 85 5.18 -14.66 -13.88
C LYS A 85 3.83 -14.09 -13.40
N PRO A 86 3.80 -12.97 -12.65
CA PRO A 86 2.55 -12.34 -12.25
C PRO A 86 1.77 -11.82 -13.46
N ALA A 87 0.45 -11.71 -13.30
CA ALA A 87 -0.38 -11.02 -14.28
C ALA A 87 0.02 -9.55 -14.39
N VAL A 88 0.04 -9.00 -15.60
CA VAL A 88 0.50 -7.62 -15.85
C VAL A 88 -0.70 -6.75 -16.21
N TYR A 89 -0.79 -5.59 -15.56
CA TYR A 89 -1.86 -4.63 -15.75
C TYR A 89 -1.31 -3.24 -16.08
N LEU A 90 -2.07 -2.50 -16.88
CA LEU A 90 -1.83 -1.10 -17.20
C LEU A 90 -2.94 -0.24 -16.60
N ILE A 91 -2.55 0.84 -15.93
CA ILE A 91 -3.46 1.83 -15.35
C ILE A 91 -3.43 3.09 -16.22
N PRO A 92 -4.55 3.52 -16.82
CA PRO A 92 -4.60 4.70 -17.68
C PRO A 92 -4.58 5.99 -16.84
N ASN A 93 -3.44 6.30 -16.22
CA ASN A 93 -3.23 7.46 -15.36
C ASN A 93 -1.90 8.15 -15.70
N PRO A 94 -1.88 9.49 -15.90
CA PRO A 94 -0.65 10.24 -16.17
C PRO A 94 0.30 10.34 -14.97
N GLY A 95 -0.20 10.14 -13.74
CA GLY A 95 0.65 10.04 -12.56
C GLY A 95 1.51 8.78 -12.59
N ALA A 96 2.73 8.86 -12.06
CA ALA A 96 3.70 7.77 -12.11
C ALA A 96 3.61 6.88 -10.87
N ASN A 97 3.15 5.65 -11.04
CA ASN A 97 3.14 4.63 -9.99
C ASN A 97 3.20 3.21 -10.58
N ALA A 98 3.63 2.26 -9.76
CA ALA A 98 3.37 0.84 -9.95
C ALA A 98 3.12 0.20 -8.58
N PHE A 99 2.44 -0.94 -8.57
CA PHE A 99 2.27 -1.73 -7.36
C PHE A 99 2.11 -3.20 -7.69
N ALA A 100 2.51 -4.06 -6.76
CA ALA A 100 2.14 -5.46 -6.74
C ALA A 100 0.95 -5.73 -5.81
N THR A 101 0.14 -6.71 -6.19
CA THR A 101 -0.93 -7.25 -5.34
C THR A 101 -1.06 -8.76 -5.55
N GLY A 102 -1.85 -9.42 -4.70
CA GLY A 102 -2.03 -10.87 -4.73
C GLY A 102 -1.79 -11.54 -3.38
N ARG A 103 -2.39 -12.71 -3.21
CA ARG A 103 -2.36 -13.50 -1.97
C ARG A 103 -1.09 -14.32 -1.79
N ASP A 104 -0.49 -14.73 -2.90
CA ASP A 104 0.72 -15.55 -2.98
C ASP A 104 1.37 -15.34 -4.36
N PRO A 105 2.62 -15.79 -4.57
CA PRO A 105 3.31 -15.66 -5.86
C PRO A 105 2.58 -16.31 -7.04
N GLU A 106 1.81 -17.37 -6.80
CA GLU A 106 1.02 -18.08 -7.81
C GLU A 106 -0.22 -17.28 -8.26
N HIS A 107 -0.72 -16.39 -7.39
CA HIS A 107 -1.89 -15.53 -7.62
C HIS A 107 -1.51 -14.05 -7.44
N ALA A 108 -0.42 -13.64 -8.08
CA ALA A 108 0.08 -12.27 -8.03
C ALA A 108 -0.21 -11.48 -9.31
N ALA A 109 -0.31 -10.16 -9.16
CA ALA A 109 -0.42 -9.19 -10.25
C ALA A 109 0.52 -8.01 -10.01
N VAL A 110 1.04 -7.45 -11.09
CA VAL A 110 1.80 -6.20 -11.11
C VAL A 110 1.06 -5.21 -11.99
N ALA A 111 0.74 -4.03 -11.45
CA ALA A 111 0.08 -2.96 -12.16
C ALA A 111 1.01 -1.76 -12.30
N VAL A 112 1.02 -1.14 -13.48
CA VAL A 112 1.92 -0.03 -13.83
C VAL A 112 1.09 1.07 -14.47
N THR A 113 1.30 2.34 -14.12
CA THR A 113 0.60 3.44 -14.77
C THR A 113 1.20 3.79 -16.13
N THR A 114 0.38 4.32 -17.04
CA THR A 114 0.87 4.86 -18.31
C THR A 114 1.88 5.98 -18.11
N GLY A 115 1.69 6.82 -17.08
CA GLY A 115 2.65 7.86 -16.69
C GLY A 115 4.03 7.27 -16.35
N LEU A 116 4.07 6.18 -15.58
CA LEU A 116 5.33 5.54 -15.18
C LEU A 116 6.13 5.04 -16.39
N LEU A 117 5.45 4.38 -17.34
CA LEU A 117 6.09 3.85 -18.55
C LEU A 117 6.65 4.95 -19.46
N GLN A 118 6.10 6.16 -19.43
CA GLN A 118 6.57 7.28 -20.24
C GLN A 118 7.82 7.95 -19.67
N ILE A 119 8.05 7.84 -18.35
CA ILE A 119 9.08 8.62 -17.66
C ILE A 119 10.31 7.80 -17.25
N LEU A 120 10.18 6.48 -17.12
CA LEU A 120 11.25 5.60 -16.68
C LEU A 120 11.92 4.89 -17.87
N PRO A 121 13.23 5.08 -18.08
CA PRO A 121 14.06 4.24 -18.92
C PRO A 121 14.00 2.78 -18.47
N GLY A 122 14.39 1.88 -19.37
CA GLY A 122 14.23 0.44 -19.16
C GLY A 122 14.93 -0.12 -17.92
N ASP A 123 16.10 0.40 -17.52
CA ASP A 123 16.83 -0.03 -16.33
C ASP A 123 16.15 0.46 -15.04
N GLU A 124 15.70 1.71 -15.01
CA GLU A 124 14.94 2.30 -13.91
C GLU A 124 13.58 1.60 -13.72
N LEU A 125 12.87 1.33 -14.83
CA LEU A 125 11.64 0.54 -14.83
C LEU A 125 11.90 -0.87 -14.31
N GLU A 126 12.97 -1.54 -14.76
CA GLU A 126 13.37 -2.84 -14.24
C GLU A 126 13.64 -2.81 -12.73
N GLY A 127 14.29 -1.76 -12.23
CA GLY A 127 14.49 -1.54 -10.79
C GLY A 127 13.17 -1.43 -10.02
N VAL A 128 12.21 -0.68 -10.53
CA VAL A 128 10.87 -0.53 -9.94
C VAL A 128 10.10 -1.85 -9.97
N ILE A 129 10.07 -2.56 -11.10
CA ILE A 129 9.39 -3.86 -11.18
C ILE A 129 10.05 -4.87 -10.24
N ALA A 130 11.38 -4.86 -10.10
CA ALA A 130 12.07 -5.74 -9.16
C ALA A 130 11.73 -5.44 -7.69
N HIS A 131 11.49 -4.17 -7.36
CA HIS A 131 10.97 -3.76 -6.05
C HIS A 131 9.58 -4.35 -5.80
N GLU A 132 8.65 -4.19 -6.74
CA GLU A 132 7.30 -4.76 -6.65
C GLU A 132 7.29 -6.30 -6.56
N LEU A 133 8.14 -6.97 -7.34
CA LEU A 133 8.29 -8.43 -7.26
C LEU A 133 8.88 -8.88 -5.91
N THR A 134 9.70 -8.05 -5.26
CA THR A 134 10.21 -8.35 -3.92
C THR A 134 9.10 -8.32 -2.87
N HIS A 135 8.08 -7.48 -3.02
CA HIS A 135 6.89 -7.52 -2.17
C HIS A 135 6.10 -8.83 -2.34
N ILE A 136 5.98 -9.33 -3.58
CA ILE A 136 5.33 -10.62 -3.86
C ILE A 136 6.12 -11.77 -3.21
N LEU A 137 7.44 -11.80 -3.41
CA LEU A 137 8.34 -12.79 -2.81
C LEU A 137 8.24 -12.83 -1.29
N SER A 138 8.14 -11.65 -0.67
CA SER A 138 8.05 -11.50 0.78
C SER A 138 6.65 -11.73 1.34
N ARG A 139 5.65 -11.97 0.47
CA ARG A 139 4.21 -12.05 0.79
C ARG A 139 3.67 -10.81 1.52
N ASP A 140 4.32 -9.67 1.28
CA ASP A 140 3.93 -8.41 1.89
C ASP A 140 2.70 -7.80 1.19
N THR A 141 2.50 -8.11 -0.09
CA THR A 141 1.34 -7.68 -0.91
C THR A 141 0.01 -7.99 -0.24
N LEU A 142 -0.17 -9.23 0.25
CA LEU A 142 -1.38 -9.63 0.95
C LEU A 142 -1.60 -8.82 2.23
N THR A 143 -0.55 -8.61 3.02
CA THR A 143 -0.68 -7.83 4.26
C THR A 143 -1.05 -6.38 3.95
N GLN A 144 -0.40 -5.76 2.97
CA GLN A 144 -0.69 -4.39 2.56
C GLN A 144 -2.12 -4.27 2.04
N ALA A 145 -2.55 -5.18 1.18
CA ALA A 145 -3.86 -5.11 0.55
C ALA A 145 -5.00 -5.39 1.56
N VAL A 146 -4.81 -6.30 2.52
CA VAL A 146 -5.78 -6.51 3.62
C VAL A 146 -5.83 -5.29 4.53
N ALA A 147 -4.69 -4.74 4.94
CA ALA A 147 -4.64 -3.56 5.79
C ALA A 147 -5.28 -2.33 5.13
N ALA A 148 -5.01 -2.11 3.83
CA ALA A 148 -5.62 -1.05 3.03
C ALA A 148 -7.14 -1.23 2.93
N THR A 149 -7.61 -2.45 2.70
CA THR A 149 -9.06 -2.75 2.65
C THR A 149 -9.76 -2.42 3.96
N ILE A 150 -9.18 -2.82 5.11
CA ILE A 150 -9.77 -2.55 6.43
C ILE A 150 -9.75 -1.05 6.74
N ALA A 151 -8.64 -0.35 6.46
CA ALA A 151 -8.58 1.10 6.66
C ALA A 151 -9.53 1.88 5.75
N GLY A 152 -9.69 1.44 4.49
CA GLY A 152 -10.67 1.98 3.56
C GLY A 152 -12.10 1.82 4.08
N ALA A 153 -12.42 0.66 4.66
CA ALA A 153 -13.72 0.42 5.29
C ALA A 153 -13.94 1.29 6.54
N ILE A 154 -12.94 1.45 7.41
CA ILE A 154 -13.01 2.36 8.56
C ILE A 154 -13.27 3.79 8.09
N SER A 155 -12.59 4.22 7.03
CA SER A 155 -12.74 5.56 6.46
C SER A 155 -14.13 5.77 5.87
N PHE A 156 -14.65 4.76 5.15
CA PHE A 156 -16.01 4.76 4.61
C PHE A 156 -17.07 4.82 5.73
N LEU A 157 -16.91 4.02 6.80
CA LEU A 157 -17.80 4.04 7.96
C LEU A 157 -17.79 5.41 8.65
N ALA A 158 -16.61 6.01 8.85
CA ALA A 158 -16.49 7.35 9.42
C ALA A 158 -17.19 8.42 8.56
N GLN A 159 -17.07 8.31 7.23
CA GLN A 159 -17.76 9.19 6.29
C GLN A 159 -19.28 9.01 6.34
N MET A 160 -19.76 7.77 6.36
CA MET A 160 -21.20 7.46 6.49
C MET A 160 -21.77 7.98 7.81
N LEU A 161 -21.06 7.79 8.93
CA LEU A 161 -21.45 8.35 10.23
C LEU A 161 -21.46 9.87 10.21
N SER A 162 -20.51 10.51 9.53
CA SER A 162 -20.52 11.96 9.32
C SER A 162 -21.79 12.39 8.60
N TYR A 163 -22.13 11.76 7.46
CA TYR A 163 -23.37 12.07 6.74
C TYR A 163 -24.61 11.88 7.62
N ALA A 164 -24.68 10.80 8.40
CA ALA A 164 -25.79 10.57 9.32
C ALA A 164 -25.88 11.65 10.42
N LEU A 165 -24.76 12.13 10.97
CA LEU A 165 -24.76 13.21 11.97
C LEU A 165 -25.23 14.55 11.39
N TRP A 166 -24.85 14.85 10.14
CA TRP A 166 -25.16 16.14 9.49
C TRP A 166 -26.57 16.19 8.86
N PHE A 167 -27.08 15.06 8.36
CA PHE A 167 -28.34 15.00 7.59
C PHE A 167 -29.41 14.12 8.22
N GLY A 168 -29.08 13.33 9.25
CA GLY A 168 -29.93 12.26 9.77
C GLY A 168 -31.03 12.66 10.74
N GLY A 169 -31.24 13.96 11.04
CA GLY A 169 -32.41 14.45 11.78
C GLY A 169 -32.60 13.82 13.16
N GLY A 170 -32.20 14.53 14.22
CA GLY A 170 -32.19 14.00 15.59
C GLY A 170 -33.54 13.46 16.08
N ASN A 171 -33.64 12.14 16.20
CA ASN A 171 -34.41 11.50 17.26
C ASN A 171 -33.42 11.11 18.36
N ARG A 172 -33.38 11.92 19.42
CA ARG A 172 -32.68 11.63 20.66
C ARG A 172 -33.55 10.68 21.47
N ASP A 173 -33.47 9.40 21.17
CA ASP A 173 -33.84 8.39 22.17
C ASP A 173 -32.67 8.26 23.16
N ASP A 174 -32.99 8.21 24.45
CA ASP A 174 -32.03 8.27 25.58
C ASP A 174 -31.07 7.08 25.65
N ASP A 175 -31.28 6.04 24.82
CA ASP A 175 -30.45 4.83 24.73
C ASP A 175 -29.42 4.87 23.57
N GLY A 176 -29.35 5.98 22.82
CA GLY A 176 -28.43 6.13 21.70
C GLY A 176 -26.96 6.42 22.10
N PRO A 177 -25.98 6.14 21.23
CA PRO A 177 -24.59 6.51 21.46
C PRO A 177 -24.43 8.01 21.74
N SER A 178 -23.58 8.36 22.72
CA SER A 178 -23.27 9.76 23.01
C SER A 178 -22.83 10.50 21.73
N PRO A 179 -23.44 11.65 21.38
CA PRO A 179 -23.04 12.43 20.21
C PRO A 179 -21.56 12.81 20.21
N LEU A 180 -20.98 13.00 21.41
CA LEU A 180 -19.55 13.27 21.58
C LEU A 180 -18.70 12.03 21.22
N ALA A 181 -19.16 10.83 21.59
CA ALA A 181 -18.49 9.58 21.23
C ALA A 181 -18.55 9.33 19.72
N LEU A 182 -19.69 9.59 19.07
CA LEU A 182 -19.82 9.49 17.62
C LEU A 182 -18.90 10.47 16.89
N LEU A 183 -18.85 11.73 17.33
CA LEU A 183 -17.95 12.73 16.78
C LEU A 183 -16.48 12.34 16.97
N ALA A 184 -16.11 11.85 18.15
CA ALA A 184 -14.76 11.36 18.42
C ALA A 184 -14.40 10.19 17.49
N THR A 185 -15.30 9.24 17.28
CA THR A 185 -15.09 8.11 16.36
C THR A 185 -14.86 8.57 14.93
N VAL A 186 -15.67 9.49 14.42
CA VAL A 186 -15.54 10.05 13.06
C VAL A 186 -14.17 10.70 12.85
N LEU A 187 -13.67 11.43 13.84
CA LEU A 187 -12.41 12.16 13.74
C LEU A 187 -11.19 11.28 13.99
N LEU A 188 -11.24 10.40 15.01
CA LEU A 188 -10.09 9.67 15.51
C LEU A 188 -9.88 8.31 14.82
N ALA A 189 -10.95 7.64 14.36
CA ALA A 189 -10.81 6.30 13.78
C ALA A 189 -9.95 6.28 12.50
N PRO A 190 -10.12 7.20 11.52
CA PRO A 190 -9.25 7.24 10.35
C PRO A 190 -7.79 7.51 10.73
N VAL A 191 -7.56 8.44 11.67
CA VAL A 191 -6.20 8.77 12.17
C VAL A 191 -5.56 7.57 12.84
N ALA A 192 -6.30 6.85 13.68
CA ALA A 192 -5.82 5.65 14.35
C ALA A 192 -5.48 4.54 13.35
N ALA A 193 -6.33 4.31 12.34
CA ALA A 193 -6.07 3.34 11.29
C ALA A 193 -4.79 3.68 10.50
N THR A 194 -4.58 4.95 10.15
CA THR A 194 -3.33 5.41 9.52
C THR A 194 -2.13 5.16 10.43
N VAL A 195 -2.19 5.53 11.72
CA VAL A 195 -1.09 5.31 12.67
C VAL A 195 -0.71 3.83 12.78
N ILE A 196 -1.71 2.95 12.86
CA ILE A 196 -1.51 1.50 12.94
C ILE A 196 -0.76 0.98 11.69
N GLN A 197 -1.07 1.51 10.50
CA GLN A 197 -0.40 1.12 9.25
C GLN A 197 1.07 1.58 9.17
N LEU A 198 1.41 2.73 9.74
CA LEU A 198 2.76 3.33 9.65
C LEU A 198 3.87 2.51 10.33
N GLY A 199 3.53 1.74 11.36
CA GLY A 199 4.52 1.01 12.15
C GLY A 199 5.23 -0.12 11.40
N ILE A 200 4.75 -0.51 10.21
CA ILE A 200 5.17 -1.74 9.53
C ILE A 200 5.72 -1.48 8.12
N SER A 201 5.28 -0.42 7.45
CA SER A 201 5.64 -0.11 6.07
C SER A 201 7.14 0.15 5.88
N ARG A 202 7.76 1.01 6.70
CA ARG A 202 9.15 1.46 6.47
C ARG A 202 10.19 0.34 6.41
N THR A 203 10.08 -0.67 7.27
CA THR A 203 11.02 -1.80 7.25
C THR A 203 10.86 -2.68 6.01
N ARG A 204 9.66 -2.73 5.44
CA ARG A 204 9.37 -3.50 4.22
C ARG A 204 9.93 -2.81 2.99
N GLU A 205 9.77 -1.50 2.90
CA GLU A 205 10.33 -0.69 1.80
C GLU A 205 11.84 -0.88 1.66
N PHE A 206 12.58 -0.82 2.78
CA PHE A 206 14.03 -1.05 2.74
C PHE A 206 14.40 -2.50 2.36
N ALA A 207 13.60 -3.48 2.76
CA ALA A 207 13.80 -4.87 2.36
C ALA A 207 13.50 -5.08 0.87
N ALA A 208 12.46 -4.42 0.37
CA ALA A 208 12.08 -4.41 -1.05
C ALA A 208 13.15 -3.73 -1.91
N ASP A 209 13.69 -2.59 -1.49
CA ASP A 209 14.83 -1.92 -2.14
C ASP A 209 16.06 -2.83 -2.22
N ALA A 210 16.40 -3.48 -1.11
CA ALA A 210 17.54 -4.40 -1.06
C ALA A 210 17.31 -5.65 -1.92
N GLY A 211 16.09 -6.18 -1.97
CA GLY A 211 15.73 -7.30 -2.83
C GLY A 211 15.77 -6.93 -4.32
N ALA A 212 15.26 -5.75 -4.67
CA ALA A 212 15.33 -5.21 -6.02
C ALA A 212 16.78 -5.08 -6.49
N ALA A 213 17.65 -4.48 -5.66
CA ALA A 213 19.07 -4.35 -5.95
C ALA A 213 19.76 -5.70 -6.18
N LYS A 214 19.41 -6.73 -5.39
CA LYS A 214 19.93 -8.10 -5.58
C LYS A 214 19.39 -8.76 -6.84
N LEU A 215 18.11 -8.57 -7.15
CA LEU A 215 17.43 -9.22 -8.28
C LEU A 215 17.88 -8.63 -9.63
N THR A 216 18.10 -7.32 -9.67
CA THR A 216 18.60 -6.61 -10.87
C THR A 216 20.12 -6.64 -10.96
N GLY A 217 20.82 -6.69 -9.83
CA GLY A 217 22.26 -6.45 -9.75
C GLY A 217 22.63 -4.97 -9.97
N ASN A 218 21.65 -4.07 -9.90
CA ASN A 218 21.81 -2.65 -10.23
C ASN A 218 21.05 -1.75 -9.23
N PRO A 219 21.60 -1.54 -8.01
CA PRO A 219 20.98 -0.66 -7.02
C PRO A 219 20.85 0.79 -7.50
N GLN A 220 21.77 1.26 -8.37
CA GLN A 220 21.74 2.63 -8.87
C GLN A 220 20.52 2.92 -9.74
N ALA A 221 20.05 1.95 -10.53
CA ALA A 221 18.87 2.12 -11.38
C ALA A 221 17.62 2.42 -10.53
N LEU A 222 17.39 1.66 -9.46
CA LEU A 222 16.29 1.95 -8.54
C LEU A 222 16.49 3.30 -7.83
N ALA A 223 17.71 3.64 -7.43
CA ALA A 223 17.98 4.94 -6.81
C ALA A 223 17.68 6.13 -7.76
N ARG A 224 18.00 6.01 -9.05
CA ARG A 224 17.64 7.01 -10.08
C ARG A 224 16.13 7.08 -10.29
N ALA A 225 15.48 5.92 -10.36
CA ALA A 225 14.03 5.83 -10.50
C ALA A 225 13.31 6.56 -9.35
N LEU A 226 13.70 6.29 -8.10
CA LEU A 226 13.12 6.94 -6.91
C LEU A 226 13.25 8.47 -6.95
N LYS A 227 14.43 9.00 -7.31
CA LYS A 227 14.63 10.45 -7.47
C LYS A 227 13.72 11.04 -8.56
N ARG A 228 13.58 10.33 -9.69
CA ARG A 228 12.73 10.80 -10.80
C ARG A 228 11.24 10.77 -10.41
N LEU A 229 10.81 9.72 -9.74
CA LEU A 229 9.44 9.58 -9.24
C LEU A 229 9.11 10.69 -8.25
N GLU A 230 10.00 10.97 -7.29
CA GLU A 230 9.82 12.07 -6.35
C GLU A 230 9.70 13.43 -7.05
N ALA A 231 10.54 13.71 -8.05
CA ALA A 231 10.49 14.96 -8.80
C ALA A 231 9.16 15.14 -9.57
N ILE A 232 8.55 14.04 -10.04
CA ILE A 232 7.31 14.06 -10.83
C ILE A 232 6.07 14.05 -9.93
N ALA A 233 6.12 13.34 -8.80
CA ALA A 233 5.04 13.29 -7.82
C ALA A 233 4.59 14.68 -7.35
N HIS A 234 5.52 15.64 -7.27
CA HIS A 234 5.20 17.04 -6.93
C HIS A 234 4.50 17.81 -8.05
N ARG A 235 4.59 17.35 -9.30
CA ARG A 235 4.06 18.03 -10.50
C ARG A 235 2.77 17.41 -11.00
N THR A 236 2.61 16.09 -10.84
CA THR A 236 1.46 15.33 -11.29
C THR A 236 1.01 14.40 -10.16
N PRO A 237 0.38 14.96 -9.11
CA PRO A 237 -0.14 14.16 -8.01
C PRO A 237 -1.20 13.19 -8.55
N MET A 238 -1.26 12.01 -7.96
CA MET A 238 -2.33 11.06 -8.25
C MET A 238 -3.52 11.32 -7.32
N ASP A 239 -4.68 11.57 -7.90
CA ASP A 239 -5.94 11.52 -7.16
C ASP A 239 -6.27 10.06 -6.83
N GLY A 240 -6.57 9.79 -5.57
CA GLY A 240 -6.87 8.45 -5.09
C GLY A 240 -7.44 8.43 -3.67
N ASN A 241 -7.98 7.29 -3.26
CA ASN A 241 -8.41 7.10 -1.88
C ASN A 241 -7.16 6.96 -0.98
N PRO A 242 -7.00 7.78 0.08
CA PRO A 242 -5.85 7.73 0.99
C PRO A 242 -5.59 6.33 1.59
N ALA A 243 -6.60 5.47 1.69
CA ALA A 243 -6.44 4.10 2.17
C ALA A 243 -5.54 3.22 1.27
N PHE A 244 -5.37 3.59 0.00
CA PHE A 244 -4.48 2.92 -0.95
C PHE A 244 -3.13 3.64 -1.13
N GLU A 245 -2.86 4.71 -0.38
CA GLU A 245 -1.54 5.36 -0.35
C GLU A 245 -0.37 4.38 -0.11
N PRO A 246 -0.50 3.34 0.74
CA PRO A 246 0.56 2.33 0.91
C PRO A 246 0.91 1.50 -0.33
N LEU A 247 0.12 1.60 -1.41
CA LEU A 247 0.41 0.97 -2.71
C LEU A 247 1.17 1.91 -3.66
N MET A 248 1.65 3.06 -3.19
CA MET A 248 2.40 4.01 -4.02
C MET A 248 3.90 3.86 -3.80
N ILE A 249 4.72 3.91 -4.85
CA ILE A 249 6.19 3.78 -4.70
C ILE A 249 6.81 5.00 -4.00
N VAL A 250 6.27 6.18 -4.30
CA VAL A 250 6.64 7.45 -3.69
C VAL A 250 5.39 8.15 -3.18
N ASN A 251 5.52 8.95 -2.14
CA ASN A 251 4.39 9.74 -1.64
C ASN A 251 4.02 10.83 -2.66
N ALA A 252 2.98 10.56 -3.45
CA ALA A 252 2.47 11.46 -4.49
C ALA A 252 1.19 12.21 -4.06
N MET A 253 0.79 12.10 -2.79
CA MET A 253 -0.34 12.85 -2.25
C MET A 253 0.12 14.26 -1.81
N PRO A 254 -0.74 15.29 -1.92
CA PRO A 254 -0.37 16.66 -1.57
C PRO A 254 0.18 16.76 -0.14
N LYS A 255 1.43 17.23 0.00
CA LYS A 255 2.08 17.47 1.29
C LYS A 255 1.35 18.60 2.05
N LYS A 256 0.40 18.26 2.92
CA LYS A 256 0.01 19.14 4.03
C LYS A 256 1.06 18.96 5.14
N PHE A 257 1.43 20.02 5.86
CA PHE A 257 2.52 20.06 6.86
C PHE A 257 2.47 18.91 7.91
N VAL A 258 1.29 18.33 8.13
CA VAL A 258 1.07 17.19 9.04
C VAL A 258 1.39 15.83 8.40
N SER A 259 1.45 15.69 7.07
CA SER A 259 1.58 14.40 6.36
C SER A 259 2.99 13.79 6.37
N SER A 260 4.04 14.55 6.71
CA SER A 260 5.41 14.02 6.80
C SER A 260 5.60 13.05 7.98
N LEU A 261 4.87 13.29 9.08
CA LEU A 261 4.84 12.39 10.25
C LEU A 261 4.01 11.13 10.00
N PHE A 262 3.06 11.19 9.06
CA PHE A 262 2.22 10.07 8.65
C PHE A 262 2.58 9.50 7.26
N SER A 263 3.82 9.70 6.79
CA SER A 263 4.26 9.08 5.54
C SER A 263 4.54 7.60 5.76
N THR A 264 3.83 6.76 5.00
CA THR A 264 3.97 5.30 5.01
C THR A 264 5.30 4.86 4.39
N HIS A 265 5.88 5.64 3.50
CA HIS A 265 7.20 5.37 2.92
C HIS A 265 8.31 6.08 3.72
N PRO A 266 9.49 5.45 3.89
CA PRO A 266 10.67 6.17 4.36
C PRO A 266 11.06 7.22 3.32
N SER A 267 11.83 8.23 3.74
CA SER A 267 12.19 9.32 2.83
C SER A 267 12.98 8.81 1.62
N THR A 268 12.76 9.42 0.46
CA THR A 268 13.44 9.06 -0.78
C THR A 268 14.96 9.11 -0.61
N GLU A 269 15.47 10.11 0.12
CA GLU A 269 16.89 10.28 0.40
C GLU A 269 17.46 9.11 1.20
N GLN A 270 16.73 8.61 2.20
CA GLN A 270 17.16 7.44 3.00
C GLN A 270 17.22 6.16 2.16
N ARG A 271 16.22 5.94 1.31
CA ARG A 271 16.17 4.78 0.39
C ARG A 271 17.32 4.82 -0.60
N VAL A 272 17.50 5.97 -1.25
CA VAL A 272 18.62 6.23 -2.18
C VAL A 272 19.96 6.01 -1.50
N ALA A 273 20.19 6.57 -0.32
CA ALA A 273 21.47 6.43 0.39
C ALA A 273 21.81 4.96 0.69
N ARG A 274 20.81 4.17 1.10
CA ARG A 274 21.00 2.73 1.35
C ARG A 274 21.28 1.95 0.06
N LEU A 275 20.56 2.23 -1.02
CA LEU A 275 20.81 1.61 -2.32
C LEU A 275 22.24 1.88 -2.81
N LEU A 276 22.69 3.13 -2.74
CA LEU A 276 24.05 3.51 -3.14
C LEU A 276 25.12 2.87 -2.22
N ALA A 277 24.82 2.67 -0.94
CA ALA A 277 25.72 1.95 -0.04
C ALA A 277 25.88 0.46 -0.42
N MET A 278 24.89 -0.16 -1.07
CA MET A 278 24.98 -1.54 -1.55
C MET A 278 25.90 -1.71 -2.77
N GLU A 279 26.23 -0.62 -3.45
CA GLU A 279 27.19 -0.63 -4.56
C GLU A 279 28.64 -0.73 -4.07
N THR A 280 28.92 -0.30 -2.83
CA THR A 280 30.28 -0.26 -2.32
C THR A 280 30.66 -1.66 -1.81
N PRO A 281 31.62 -2.37 -2.43
CA PRO A 281 32.09 -3.63 -1.88
C PRO A 281 32.72 -3.38 -0.49
N PRO A 282 32.52 -4.28 0.49
CA PRO A 282 33.19 -4.18 1.77
C PRO A 282 34.67 -4.60 1.60
N ASN A 283 35.52 -3.66 1.16
CA ASN A 283 36.97 -3.53 1.41
C ASN A 283 37.72 -2.90 0.22
N THR A 284 37.96 -1.59 0.33
CA THR A 284 39.10 -0.90 -0.33
C THR A 284 39.88 -0.07 0.69
N LEU A 285 39.94 -0.52 1.95
CA LEU A 285 40.67 0.15 3.04
C LEU A 285 41.95 -0.57 3.52
N PHE A 286 42.47 -1.54 2.77
CA PHE A 286 43.85 -2.02 2.96
C PHE A 286 44.55 -2.15 1.62
N GLY A 287 45.26 -1.09 1.26
CA GLY A 287 46.03 -0.98 0.04
C GLY A 287 46.82 0.31 0.07
N LEU A 288 47.68 0.46 1.08
CA LEU A 288 48.99 1.15 1.13
C LEU A 288 49.63 0.87 2.49
#